data_AF-A0A5J9UA36-F1
#
_entry.id   AF-A0A5J9UA36-F1
#
_cell.length_a   1.000
_cell.length_b   1.000
_cell.length_c   1.000
_cell.angle_alpha   90.00
_cell.angle_beta   90.00
_cell.angle_gamma   90.00
#
_symmetry.space_group_name_H-M   'P 1'
#
loop_
_entity.id
_entity.type
_entity.pdbx_description
1 polymer ?
#
loop_
_entity_poly.entity_id
_entity_poly.type
_entity_poly.pdbx_seq_one_letter_code
_entity_poly.pdbx_strand_id
1 'polypeptide(L)'
;MRVLSVTGVFSSVDDGIYGLTPASRLLVGSRNVAPFLTMMLDSVAVSPFFRLAEWLQRELPEPSLFEVTHGQKPWDLEASHFGVLLNEGMLADSNFIMDVVVKECGDVFRGLSSLTDVGGGLGGAAQAIMHEGWVMHDWGDAESVKTQDTKELQESYTSKRCRREGHNIRAESSNVQLKETRVLFDLLMMVVINGTERDEQEWKEDYIRGWI
;
A
#
# COMPACT_ATOMS: atom_id res chain seq x y z
N MET A 1 -17.09 -19.33 13.24
CA MET A 1 -15.75 -19.60 13.83
C MET A 1 -15.02 -20.78 13.21
N ARG A 2 -15.62 -21.98 13.07
CA ARG A 2 -14.93 -23.16 12.48
C ARG A 2 -14.23 -22.90 11.14
N VAL A 3 -14.87 -22.21 10.19
CA VAL A 3 -14.24 -21.86 8.89
C VAL A 3 -12.98 -21.01 9.10
N LEU A 4 -13.07 -19.95 9.91
CA LEU A 4 -11.94 -19.07 10.22
C LEU A 4 -10.82 -19.79 10.99
N SER A 5 -11.15 -20.85 11.73
CA SER A 5 -10.17 -21.70 12.39
C SER A 5 -9.47 -22.64 11.43
N VAL A 6 -10.22 -23.26 10.52
CA VAL A 6 -9.67 -24.11 9.45
C VAL A 6 -8.76 -23.31 8.52
N THR A 7 -9.09 -22.05 8.24
CA THR A 7 -8.24 -21.15 7.44
C THR A 7 -7.09 -20.52 8.23
N GLY A 8 -6.92 -20.85 9.52
CA GLY A 8 -5.79 -20.38 10.35
C GLY A 8 -5.90 -18.95 10.86
N VAL A 9 -7.03 -18.27 10.62
CA VAL A 9 -7.28 -16.92 11.16
C VAL A 9 -7.43 -16.96 12.68
N PHE A 10 -8.06 -18.00 13.23
CA PHE A 10 -8.10 -18.26 14.67
C PHE A 10 -7.59 -19.66 14.99
N SER A 11 -7.01 -19.87 16.17
CA SER A 11 -6.73 -21.23 16.65
C SER A 11 -7.97 -21.79 17.37
N SER A 12 -8.21 -23.10 17.29
CA SER A 12 -9.16 -23.79 18.15
C SER A 12 -8.37 -24.39 19.32
N VAL A 13 -8.58 -23.89 20.53
CA VAL A 13 -7.80 -24.30 21.71
C VAL A 13 -8.51 -25.43 22.45
N ASP A 14 -9.83 -25.32 22.58
CA ASP A 14 -10.74 -26.30 23.18
C ASP A 14 -12.12 -26.19 22.51
N ASP A 15 -13.07 -27.05 22.87
CA ASP A 15 -14.43 -26.99 22.32
C ASP A 15 -15.09 -25.63 22.64
N GLY A 16 -15.34 -24.85 21.60
CA GLY A 16 -15.90 -23.51 21.70
C GLY A 16 -14.94 -22.38 22.09
N ILE A 17 -13.66 -22.67 22.38
CA ILE A 17 -12.65 -21.64 22.74
C ILE A 17 -11.69 -21.40 21.57
N TYR A 18 -11.61 -20.14 21.15
CA TYR A 18 -10.78 -19.72 20.02
C TYR A 18 -9.71 -18.72 20.44
N GLY A 19 -8.48 -18.93 19.99
CA GLY A 19 -7.33 -18.07 20.27
C GLY A 19 -6.92 -17.21 19.07
N LEU A 20 -6.25 -16.09 19.37
CA LEU A 20 -5.64 -15.25 18.33
C LEU A 20 -4.39 -15.93 17.75
N THR A 21 -4.28 -15.92 16.43
CA THR A 21 -3.08 -16.31 15.67
C THR A 21 -2.33 -15.06 15.22
N PRO A 22 -1.11 -15.18 14.66
CA PRO A 22 -0.43 -14.03 14.06
C PRO A 22 -1.31 -13.28 13.03
N ALA A 23 -2.13 -14.01 12.24
CA ALA A 23 -3.02 -13.40 11.26
C ALA A 23 -4.14 -12.57 11.92
N SER A 24 -4.88 -13.11 12.89
CA SER A 24 -5.94 -12.35 13.57
C SER A 24 -5.41 -11.22 14.46
N ARG A 25 -4.15 -11.28 14.91
CA ARG A 25 -3.52 -10.14 15.60
C ARG A 25 -3.36 -8.91 14.71
N LEU A 26 -3.25 -9.09 13.39
CA LEU A 26 -3.25 -7.97 12.45
C LEU A 26 -4.61 -7.26 12.39
N LEU A 27 -5.70 -7.85 12.92
CA LEU A 27 -7.04 -7.24 12.89
C LEU A 27 -7.36 -6.42 14.16
N VAL A 28 -6.52 -6.49 15.20
CA VAL A 28 -6.81 -5.92 16.52
C VAL A 28 -5.61 -5.28 17.22
N GLY A 29 -4.38 -5.48 16.70
CA GLY A 29 -3.15 -4.96 17.29
C GLY A 29 -2.81 -3.53 16.87
N SER A 30 -1.64 -3.03 17.27
CA SER A 30 -1.12 -1.72 16.84
C SER A 30 -0.90 -1.62 15.32
N ARG A 31 -0.69 -2.78 14.68
CA ARG A 31 -0.58 -2.97 13.22
C ARG A 31 -1.94 -3.37 12.63
N ASN A 32 -2.99 -2.62 12.95
CA ASN A 32 -4.35 -2.98 12.58
C ASN A 32 -4.60 -2.75 11.09
N VAL A 33 -4.76 -3.81 10.31
CA VAL A 33 -5.11 -3.76 8.88
C VAL A 33 -6.61 -3.91 8.62
N ALA A 34 -7.44 -4.00 9.68
CA ALA A 34 -8.89 -4.12 9.54
C ALA A 34 -9.53 -2.97 8.73
N PRO A 35 -9.14 -1.68 8.89
CA PRO A 35 -9.72 -0.61 8.07
C PRO A 35 -9.47 -0.81 6.57
N PHE A 36 -8.28 -1.28 6.18
CA PHE A 36 -7.96 -1.62 4.79
C PHE A 36 -8.84 -2.75 4.27
N LEU A 37 -9.04 -3.80 5.06
CA LEU A 37 -9.95 -4.90 4.69
C LEU A 37 -11.40 -4.44 4.58
N THR A 38 -11.86 -3.55 5.46
CA THR A 38 -13.21 -2.97 5.39
C THR A 38 -13.40 -2.18 4.09
N MET A 39 -12.42 -1.37 3.71
CA MET A 39 -12.42 -0.67 2.42
C MET A 39 -12.47 -1.64 1.23
N MET A 40 -11.63 -2.67 1.24
CA MET A 40 -11.56 -3.68 0.16
C MET A 40 -12.83 -4.50 0.01
N LEU A 41 -13.57 -4.71 1.11
CA LEU A 41 -14.81 -5.48 1.13
C LEU A 41 -16.06 -4.60 0.96
N ASP A 42 -15.90 -3.28 0.88
CA ASP A 42 -17.02 -2.38 0.62
C ASP A 42 -17.60 -2.60 -0.78
N SER A 43 -18.92 -2.46 -0.90
CA SER A 43 -19.64 -2.65 -2.15
C SER A 43 -19.13 -1.78 -3.30
N VAL A 44 -18.65 -0.56 -3.02
CA VAL A 44 -18.10 0.35 -4.03
C VAL A 44 -16.77 -0.19 -4.57
N ALA A 45 -15.94 -0.82 -3.73
CA ALA A 45 -14.69 -1.46 -4.16
C ALA A 45 -14.95 -2.77 -4.92
N VAL A 46 -15.91 -3.59 -4.47
CA VAL A 46 -16.14 -4.95 -5.01
C VAL A 46 -17.00 -4.96 -6.28
N SER A 47 -17.99 -4.07 -6.39
CA SER A 47 -18.95 -4.11 -7.50
C SER A 47 -18.36 -4.01 -8.93
N PRO A 48 -17.27 -3.26 -9.20
CA PRO A 48 -16.66 -3.23 -10.55
C PRO A 48 -16.23 -4.61 -11.04
N PHE A 49 -15.79 -5.50 -10.14
CA PHE A 49 -15.31 -6.84 -10.48
C PHE A 49 -16.41 -7.74 -11.06
N PHE A 50 -17.70 -7.46 -10.80
CA PHE A 50 -18.80 -8.23 -11.37
C PHE A 50 -18.93 -8.08 -12.89
N ARG A 51 -18.26 -7.08 -13.49
CA ARG A 51 -18.25 -6.83 -14.93
C ARG A 51 -16.88 -7.08 -15.56
N LEU A 52 -15.96 -7.70 -14.83
CA LEU A 52 -14.58 -7.90 -15.26
C LEU A 52 -14.47 -8.64 -16.61
N ALA A 53 -15.27 -9.69 -16.81
CA ALA A 53 -15.25 -10.48 -18.03
C ALA A 53 -15.67 -9.68 -19.29
N GLU A 54 -16.66 -8.79 -19.15
CA GLU A 54 -17.10 -7.90 -20.24
C GLU A 54 -16.05 -6.84 -20.53
N TRP A 55 -15.43 -6.31 -19.47
CA TRP A 55 -14.43 -5.25 -19.58
C TRP A 55 -13.14 -5.73 -20.25
N LEU A 56 -12.67 -6.95 -19.93
CA LEU A 56 -11.49 -7.56 -20.56
C LEU A 56 -11.63 -7.79 -22.08
N GLN A 57 -12.85 -7.75 -22.61
CA GLN A 57 -13.12 -7.90 -24.05
C GLN A 57 -13.10 -6.56 -24.80
N ARG A 58 -12.95 -5.43 -24.11
CA ARG A 58 -12.91 -4.09 -24.72
C ARG A 58 -11.49 -3.74 -25.17
N GLU A 59 -11.36 -3.09 -26.32
CA GLU A 59 -10.09 -2.48 -26.75
C GLU A 59 -9.82 -1.20 -25.93
N LEU A 60 -8.59 -1.04 -25.42
CA LEU A 60 -8.17 0.08 -24.55
C LEU A 60 -7.63 1.31 -25.33
N PRO A 61 -7.65 2.52 -24.74
CA PRO A 61 -8.20 2.88 -23.43
C PRO A 61 -9.36 3.90 -23.47
N GLU A 62 -10.46 3.51 -22.83
CA GLU A 62 -11.60 4.32 -22.36
C GLU A 62 -11.66 4.11 -20.81
N PRO A 63 -12.51 4.82 -20.02
CA PRO A 63 -12.36 4.95 -18.55
C PRO A 63 -12.22 3.62 -17.78
N SER A 64 -11.63 3.68 -16.57
CA SER A 64 -11.40 2.49 -15.74
C SER A 64 -12.71 1.75 -15.45
N LEU A 65 -12.64 0.44 -15.15
CA LEU A 65 -13.86 -0.32 -14.86
C LEU A 65 -14.61 0.25 -13.65
N PHE A 66 -13.89 0.82 -12.68
CA PHE A 66 -14.47 1.59 -11.60
C PHE A 66 -15.26 2.79 -12.11
N GLU A 67 -14.66 3.62 -12.97
CA GLU A 67 -15.31 4.80 -13.54
C GLU A 67 -16.50 4.43 -14.46
N VAL A 68 -16.42 3.34 -15.20
CA VAL A 68 -17.56 2.78 -15.96
C VAL A 68 -18.70 2.33 -15.05
N THR A 69 -18.38 1.81 -13.86
CA THR A 69 -19.37 1.27 -12.92
C THR A 69 -20.04 2.38 -12.11
N HIS A 70 -19.26 3.36 -11.65
CA HIS A 70 -19.71 4.39 -10.71
C HIS A 70 -19.91 5.76 -11.33
N GLY A 71 -19.46 5.97 -12.58
CA GLY A 71 -19.54 7.24 -13.31
C GLY A 71 -18.59 8.33 -12.80
N GLN A 72 -17.69 8.00 -11.87
CA GLN A 72 -16.74 8.89 -11.21
C GLN A 72 -15.46 8.14 -10.89
N LYS A 73 -14.35 8.86 -10.70
CA LYS A 73 -13.09 8.26 -10.27
C LYS A 73 -13.10 8.02 -8.76
N PRO A 74 -12.28 7.10 -8.25
CA PRO A 74 -12.17 6.87 -6.80
C PRO A 74 -11.84 8.15 -6.02
N TRP A 75 -11.02 9.02 -6.60
CA TRP A 75 -10.58 10.29 -6.00
C TRP A 75 -11.70 11.32 -5.88
N ASP A 76 -12.71 11.24 -6.74
CA ASP A 76 -13.85 12.17 -6.73
C ASP A 76 -14.84 11.84 -5.60
N LEU A 77 -14.65 10.71 -4.92
CA LEU A 77 -15.53 10.21 -3.86
C LEU A 77 -15.08 10.64 -2.45
N GLU A 78 -14.18 11.61 -2.31
CA GLU A 78 -13.59 12.02 -1.02
C GLU A 78 -14.63 12.31 0.07
N ALA A 79 -15.71 13.03 -0.28
CA ALA A 79 -16.78 13.39 0.65
C ALA A 79 -17.81 12.26 0.90
N SER A 80 -17.65 11.10 0.27
CA SER A 80 -18.57 9.97 0.40
C SER A 80 -18.18 9.04 1.55
N HIS A 81 -19.08 8.13 1.93
CA HIS A 81 -18.74 7.05 2.86
C HIS A 81 -17.52 6.24 2.40
N PHE A 82 -17.43 5.95 1.09
CA PHE A 82 -16.30 5.24 0.53
C PHE A 82 -15.00 6.06 0.59
N GLY A 83 -15.06 7.38 0.45
CA GLY A 83 -13.90 8.26 0.61
C GLY A 83 -13.31 8.21 2.02
N VAL A 84 -14.17 8.14 3.04
CA VAL A 84 -13.73 7.93 4.44
C VAL A 84 -13.05 6.56 4.58
N LEU A 85 -13.67 5.49 4.07
CA LEU A 85 -13.08 4.14 4.12
C LEU A 85 -11.75 4.07 3.36
N LEU A 86 -11.65 4.73 2.20
CA LEU A 86 -10.43 4.80 1.39
C LEU A 86 -9.30 5.45 2.20
N ASN A 87 -9.57 6.60 2.82
CA ASN A 87 -8.58 7.32 3.62
C ASN A 87 -8.14 6.53 4.86
N GLU A 88 -9.08 5.95 5.61
CA GLU A 88 -8.76 5.12 6.79
C GLU A 88 -8.00 3.84 6.40
N GLY A 89 -8.40 3.21 5.29
CA GLY A 89 -7.74 2.04 4.73
C GLY A 89 -6.31 2.31 4.31
N MET A 90 -6.07 3.40 3.56
CA MET A 90 -4.73 3.80 3.14
C MET A 90 -3.84 4.23 4.31
N LEU A 91 -4.41 4.88 5.33
CA LEU A 91 -3.68 5.21 6.55
C LEU A 91 -3.25 3.94 7.31
N ALA A 92 -4.15 2.96 7.43
CA ALA A 92 -3.84 1.67 8.08
C ALA A 92 -2.75 0.90 7.32
N ASP A 93 -2.83 0.85 5.98
CA ASP A 93 -1.83 0.22 5.13
C ASP A 93 -0.47 0.93 5.23
N SER A 94 -0.46 2.27 5.13
CA SER A 94 0.75 3.08 5.28
C SER A 94 1.42 2.86 6.63
N ASN A 95 0.66 2.85 7.72
CA ASN A 95 1.19 2.60 9.06
C ASN A 95 1.78 1.18 9.18
N PHE A 96 1.13 0.19 8.59
CA PHE A 96 1.62 -1.19 8.58
C PHE A 96 2.95 -1.32 7.83
N ILE A 97 2.99 -0.81 6.59
CA ILE A 97 4.18 -0.88 5.73
C ILE A 97 5.33 -0.07 6.35
N MET A 98 5.06 1.15 6.80
CA MET A 98 6.09 2.04 7.30
C MET A 98 6.65 1.60 8.64
N ASP A 99 5.87 0.92 9.48
CA ASP A 99 6.41 0.29 10.68
C ASP A 99 7.49 -0.77 10.34
N VAL A 100 7.32 -1.52 9.25
CA VAL A 100 8.34 -2.45 8.75
C VAL A 100 9.51 -1.70 8.13
N VAL A 101 9.24 -0.72 7.26
CA VAL A 101 10.29 0.04 6.55
C VAL A 101 11.19 0.79 7.53
N VAL A 102 10.64 1.45 8.54
CA VAL A 102 11.48 2.20 9.49
C VAL A 102 12.31 1.26 10.36
N LYS A 103 11.76 0.10 10.78
CA LYS A 103 12.47 -0.88 11.60
C LYS A 103 13.59 -1.59 10.86
N GLU A 104 13.33 -2.03 9.64
CA GLU A 104 14.26 -2.88 8.88
C GLU A 104 15.15 -2.04 7.93
N CYS A 105 14.63 -0.91 7.46
CA CYS A 105 15.21 -0.07 6.42
C CYS A 105 15.49 1.37 6.86
N GLY A 106 15.39 1.71 8.16
CA GLY A 106 15.51 3.09 8.64
C GLY A 106 16.78 3.84 8.24
N ASP A 107 17.87 3.12 7.96
CA ASP A 107 19.12 3.69 7.42
C ASP A 107 18.90 4.51 6.13
N VAL A 108 17.84 4.23 5.35
CA VAL A 108 17.59 4.96 4.10
C VAL A 108 17.23 6.42 4.30
N PHE A 109 16.75 6.77 5.49
CA PHE A 109 16.37 8.14 5.86
C PHE A 109 17.52 8.91 6.50
N ARG A 110 18.69 8.29 6.70
CA ARG A 110 19.82 8.93 7.36
C ARG A 110 20.44 10.02 6.48
N GLY A 111 20.51 11.24 7.02
CA GLY A 111 21.21 12.36 6.40
C GLY A 111 20.34 13.19 5.44
N LEU A 112 19.07 12.83 5.27
CA LEU A 112 18.13 13.65 4.51
C LEU A 112 17.79 14.91 5.30
N SER A 113 17.85 16.05 4.62
CA SER A 113 17.45 17.35 5.17
C SER A 113 15.97 17.66 4.96
N SER A 114 15.36 17.14 3.90
CA SER A 114 13.92 17.29 3.65
C SER A 114 13.33 16.05 2.99
N LEU A 115 12.04 15.81 3.26
CA LEU A 115 11.27 14.75 2.63
C LEU A 115 9.85 15.26 2.41
N THR A 116 9.32 15.04 1.20
CA THR A 116 7.94 15.38 0.84
C THR A 116 7.16 14.10 0.55
N ASP A 117 6.05 13.91 1.26
CA ASP A 117 5.13 12.79 1.06
C ASP A 117 4.06 13.16 0.02
N VAL A 118 4.42 13.03 -1.27
CA VAL A 118 3.53 13.37 -2.39
C VAL A 118 2.43 12.33 -2.51
N GLY A 119 1.18 12.76 -2.37
CA GLY A 119 0.04 11.83 -2.32
C GLY A 119 -0.06 11.08 -0.98
N GLY A 120 0.56 11.60 0.09
CA GLY A 120 0.63 10.95 1.41
C GLY A 120 -0.70 10.75 2.15
N GLY A 121 -1.84 11.12 1.56
CA GLY A 121 -3.16 11.01 2.17
C GLY A 121 -3.23 11.71 3.52
N LEU A 122 -3.54 10.95 4.58
CA LEU A 122 -3.59 11.44 5.96
C LEU A 122 -2.20 11.55 6.64
N GLY A 123 -1.11 11.37 5.89
CA GLY A 123 0.27 11.59 6.35
C GLY A 123 0.84 10.47 7.22
N GLY A 124 0.28 9.25 7.15
CA GLY A 124 0.73 8.11 7.95
C GLY A 124 2.21 7.78 7.74
N ALA A 125 2.67 7.81 6.49
CA ALA A 125 4.05 7.52 6.17
C ALA A 125 5.03 8.59 6.68
N ALA A 126 4.74 9.87 6.41
CA ALA A 126 5.50 10.98 6.97
C ALA A 126 5.57 10.93 8.51
N GLN A 127 4.44 10.66 9.17
CA GLN A 127 4.37 10.58 10.62
C GLN A 127 5.23 9.44 11.19
N ALA A 128 5.21 8.26 10.56
CA ALA A 128 6.02 7.12 10.99
C ALA A 128 7.54 7.43 10.93
N ILE A 129 7.99 8.12 9.89
CA ILE A 129 9.39 8.55 9.76
C ILE A 129 9.76 9.56 10.85
N MET A 130 8.87 10.52 11.13
CA MET A 130 9.09 11.53 12.17
C MET A 130 9.18 10.94 13.59
N HIS A 131 8.31 10.00 13.96
CA HIS A 131 8.22 9.49 15.35
C HIS A 131 9.42 8.65 15.80
N GLU A 132 10.10 7.96 14.88
CA GLU A 132 11.21 7.03 15.19
C GLU A 132 12.56 7.72 15.45
N GLY A 133 12.54 8.98 15.90
CA GLY A 133 13.75 9.67 16.35
C GLY A 133 14.64 10.23 15.25
N TRP A 134 14.18 10.22 13.99
CA TRP A 134 14.70 11.11 12.94
C TRP A 134 14.19 12.55 13.11
N VAL A 135 13.79 12.89 14.34
CA VAL A 135 13.42 14.24 14.78
C VAL A 135 14.67 15.11 14.78
N MET A 136 14.88 15.67 13.60
CA MET A 136 15.63 16.86 13.28
C MET A 136 15.37 17.98 14.30
N HIS A 137 16.44 18.52 14.86
CA HIS A 137 16.43 19.64 15.80
C HIS A 137 16.35 21.02 15.11
N ASP A 138 16.03 21.09 13.81
CA ASP A 138 16.35 22.29 13.00
C ASP A 138 15.30 22.69 11.93
N TRP A 139 14.01 22.36 12.12
CA TRP A 139 12.98 22.92 11.23
C TRP A 139 12.58 24.32 11.70
N GLY A 140 13.21 25.33 11.09
CA GLY A 140 12.72 26.71 11.06
C GLY A 140 11.67 26.88 9.96
N ASP A 141 10.68 27.73 10.25
CA ASP A 141 9.57 28.08 9.37
C ASP A 141 10.03 28.46 7.95
N ALA A 142 9.90 27.57 6.96
CA ALA A 142 9.95 27.96 5.55
C ALA A 142 9.36 26.90 4.61
N GLU A 143 8.65 27.45 3.62
CA GLU A 143 7.99 26.87 2.47
C GLU A 143 8.74 25.77 1.70
N SER A 144 7.96 24.85 1.12
CA SER A 144 8.17 24.06 -0.11
C SER A 144 9.61 23.86 -0.61
N VAL A 145 10.07 22.59 -0.72
CA VAL A 145 11.40 22.29 -1.28
C VAL A 145 11.35 21.23 -2.39
N LYS A 146 12.33 21.41 -3.29
CA LYS A 146 12.55 20.94 -4.66
C LYS A 146 12.97 19.46 -4.77
N THR A 147 12.79 18.93 -5.97
CA THR A 147 13.07 17.60 -6.56
C THR A 147 14.46 16.96 -6.35
N GLN A 148 15.36 17.52 -5.53
CA GLN A 148 16.72 16.98 -5.36
C GLN A 148 16.78 15.84 -4.33
N ASP A 149 16.01 15.94 -3.24
CA ASP A 149 16.07 15.00 -2.11
C ASP A 149 15.37 13.65 -2.40
N THR A 150 14.47 13.62 -3.39
CA THR A 150 13.82 12.38 -3.85
C THR A 150 14.79 11.41 -4.53
N LYS A 151 15.87 11.91 -5.14
CA LYS A 151 16.86 11.09 -5.84
C LYS A 151 17.75 10.32 -4.85
N GLU A 152 18.17 10.96 -3.77
CA GLU A 152 19.00 10.35 -2.73
C GLU A 152 18.24 9.25 -1.96
N LEU A 153 16.96 9.48 -1.69
CA LEU A 153 16.06 8.47 -1.12
C LEU A 153 16.00 7.21 -1.99
N GLN A 154 15.77 7.35 -3.29
CA GLN A 154 15.61 6.21 -4.20
C GLN A 154 16.93 5.42 -4.39
N GLU A 155 18.08 6.10 -4.43
CA GLU A 155 19.41 5.47 -4.45
C GLU A 155 19.71 4.73 -3.13
N SER A 156 19.23 5.25 -2.00
CA SER A 156 19.35 4.62 -0.69
C SER A 156 18.45 3.39 -0.52
N TYR A 157 17.20 3.45 -1.00
CA TYR A 157 16.28 2.31 -1.12
C TYR A 157 16.84 1.17 -1.97
N THR A 158 17.65 1.48 -2.99
CA THR A 158 18.29 0.48 -3.88
C THR A 158 19.62 -0.06 -3.34
N SER A 159 20.08 0.39 -2.17
CA SER A 159 21.28 -0.16 -1.51
C SER A 159 21.08 -1.63 -1.12
N LYS A 160 22.17 -2.42 -1.11
CA LYS A 160 22.14 -3.89 -0.95
C LYS A 160 21.45 -4.39 0.33
N ARG A 161 21.28 -3.54 1.35
CA ARG A 161 20.64 -3.88 2.64
C ARG A 161 19.11 -3.88 2.53
N CYS A 162 18.50 -2.77 2.11
CA CYS A 162 17.06 -2.75 1.76
C CYS A 162 16.74 -3.65 0.57
N ARG A 163 17.70 -3.88 -0.33
CA ARG A 163 17.53 -4.85 -1.41
C ARG A 163 17.26 -6.26 -0.90
N ARG A 164 17.87 -6.73 0.20
CA ARG A 164 17.68 -8.12 0.66
C ARG A 164 16.34 -8.33 1.40
N GLU A 165 15.82 -7.30 2.06
CA GLU A 165 14.58 -7.40 2.86
C GLU A 165 13.36 -6.82 2.13
N GLY A 166 13.54 -5.75 1.34
CA GLY A 166 12.57 -5.28 0.36
C GLY A 166 12.36 -6.24 -0.81
N HIS A 167 13.36 -7.06 -1.20
CA HIS A 167 13.14 -8.18 -2.15
C HIS A 167 12.11 -9.17 -1.62
N ASN A 168 12.06 -9.43 -0.31
CA ASN A 168 11.05 -10.33 0.25
C ASN A 168 9.64 -9.72 0.27
N ILE A 169 9.50 -8.41 0.09
CA ILE A 169 8.22 -7.71 0.00
C ILE A 169 7.83 -7.45 -1.47
N ARG A 170 8.78 -7.28 -2.41
CA ARG A 170 8.49 -6.71 -3.75
C ARG A 170 9.14 -7.37 -4.98
N ALA A 171 10.06 -8.34 -4.87
CA ALA A 171 10.71 -8.96 -6.04
C ALA A 171 10.68 -10.49 -5.98
N GLU A 172 10.18 -11.12 -7.05
CA GLU A 172 10.15 -12.57 -7.35
C GLU A 172 10.51 -13.50 -6.18
N SER A 173 9.69 -13.47 -5.14
CA SER A 173 9.85 -14.45 -4.07
C SER A 173 9.50 -15.83 -4.63
N SER A 174 10.21 -16.89 -4.25
CA SER A 174 9.74 -18.26 -4.48
C SER A 174 8.46 -18.58 -3.70
N ASN A 175 7.97 -17.63 -2.90
CA ASN A 175 6.75 -17.76 -2.12
C ASN A 175 5.53 -17.48 -3.00
N VAL A 176 4.76 -18.54 -3.26
CA VAL A 176 3.54 -18.52 -4.07
C VAL A 176 2.53 -17.49 -3.55
N GLN A 177 2.44 -17.31 -2.22
CA GLN A 177 1.44 -16.42 -1.61
C GLN A 177 1.72 -14.95 -1.96
N LEU A 178 2.98 -14.53 -1.97
CA LEU A 178 3.36 -13.18 -2.38
C LEU A 178 3.10 -12.93 -3.87
N LYS A 179 3.28 -13.96 -4.71
CA LYS A 179 2.93 -13.86 -6.14
C LYS A 179 1.43 -13.73 -6.35
N GLU A 180 0.63 -14.52 -5.63
CA GLU A 180 -0.84 -14.42 -5.67
C GLU A 180 -1.32 -13.05 -5.18
N THR A 181 -0.77 -12.54 -4.08
CA THR A 181 -1.08 -11.19 -3.59
C THR A 181 -0.72 -10.12 -4.63
N ARG A 182 0.45 -10.21 -5.26
CA ARG A 182 0.83 -9.28 -6.33
C ARG A 182 -0.20 -9.29 -7.47
N VAL A 183 -0.50 -10.46 -8.04
CA VAL A 183 -1.49 -10.57 -9.13
C VAL A 183 -2.86 -10.00 -8.72
N LEU A 184 -3.27 -10.20 -7.47
CA LEU A 184 -4.51 -9.62 -6.94
C LEU A 184 -4.45 -8.08 -6.92
N PHE A 185 -3.34 -7.50 -6.48
CA PHE A 185 -3.14 -6.05 -6.46
C PHE A 185 -3.00 -5.46 -7.87
N ASP A 186 -2.30 -6.12 -8.80
CA ASP A 186 -2.23 -5.70 -10.21
C ASP A 186 -3.64 -5.62 -10.82
N LEU A 187 -4.45 -6.67 -10.59
CA LEU A 187 -5.84 -6.71 -11.05
C LEU A 187 -6.68 -5.60 -10.41
N LEU A 188 -6.50 -5.33 -9.11
CA LEU A 188 -7.15 -4.23 -8.41
C LEU A 188 -6.79 -2.87 -9.04
N MET A 189 -5.50 -2.59 -9.22
CA MET A 189 -5.03 -1.33 -9.79
C MET A 189 -5.55 -1.13 -11.22
N MET A 190 -5.58 -2.20 -12.01
CA MET A 190 -6.14 -2.20 -13.35
C MET A 190 -7.64 -1.85 -13.35
N VAL A 191 -8.43 -2.49 -12.49
CA VAL A 191 -9.88 -2.25 -12.38
C VAL A 191 -10.19 -0.84 -11.86
N VAL A 192 -9.42 -0.36 -10.88
CA VAL A 192 -9.72 0.87 -10.14
C VAL A 192 -9.29 2.11 -10.93
N ILE A 193 -8.07 2.12 -11.47
CA ILE A 193 -7.46 3.33 -12.07
C ILE A 193 -6.76 3.08 -13.41
N ASN A 194 -6.97 1.93 -14.07
CA ASN A 194 -6.20 1.50 -15.24
C ASN A 194 -4.67 1.47 -14.96
N GLY A 195 -4.30 1.20 -13.70
CA GLY A 195 -2.92 1.07 -13.27
C GLY A 195 -2.38 -0.34 -13.51
N THR A 196 -1.06 -0.46 -13.48
CA THR A 196 -0.32 -1.73 -13.45
C THR A 196 0.73 -1.61 -12.36
N GLU A 197 0.92 -2.68 -11.58
CA GLU A 197 2.07 -2.78 -10.69
C GLU A 197 3.32 -3.11 -11.51
N ARG A 198 4.30 -2.22 -11.44
CA ARG A 198 5.55 -2.37 -12.18
C ARG A 198 6.61 -3.12 -11.37
N ASP A 199 7.42 -3.92 -12.05
CA ASP A 199 8.62 -4.51 -11.45
C ASP A 199 9.82 -3.54 -11.40
N GLU A 200 10.90 -3.95 -10.73
CA GLU A 200 12.11 -3.13 -10.58
C GLU A 200 12.78 -2.77 -11.92
N GLN A 201 12.68 -3.63 -12.94
CA GLN A 201 13.27 -3.38 -14.26
C GLN A 201 12.47 -2.32 -15.00
N GLU A 202 11.14 -2.45 -15.01
CA GLU A 202 10.22 -1.46 -15.57
C GLU A 202 10.40 -0.09 -14.88
N TRP A 203 10.50 -0.07 -13.55
CA TRP A 203 10.78 1.17 -12.79
C TRP A 203 12.12 1.81 -13.17
N LYS A 204 13.18 1.01 -13.36
CA LYS A 204 14.49 1.53 -13.78
C LYS A 204 14.44 2.09 -15.19
N GLU A 205 13.76 1.41 -16.11
CA GLU A 205 13.62 1.88 -17.48
C GLU A 205 12.82 3.19 -17.54
N ASP A 206 11.70 3.29 -16.83
CA ASP A 206 10.91 4.52 -16.77
C ASP A 206 11.67 5.67 -16.12
N TYR A 207 12.46 5.39 -15.09
CA TYR A 207 13.34 6.39 -14.48
C TYR A 207 14.41 6.89 -15.46
N ILE A 208 15.05 5.98 -16.20
CA ILE A 208 16.04 6.32 -17.22
C ILE A 208 15.39 7.13 -18.36
N ARG A 209 14.13 6.84 -18.69
CA ARG A 209 13.35 7.56 -19.72
C ARG A 209 12.90 8.95 -19.28
N GLY A 210 13.03 9.29 -18.00
CA GLY A 210 12.85 10.65 -17.49
C GLY A 210 11.40 11.12 -17.59
N TRP A 211 10.58 10.76 -16.61
CA TRP A 211 9.32 11.45 -16.38
C TRP A 211 9.58 12.81 -15.72
N ILE A 212 9.52 13.87 -16.54
CA ILE A 212 9.03 15.24 -16.26
C ILE A 212 8.02 15.55 -17.36
#